data_AF-A0A7R9ULB4-F1
#
_entry.id   AF-A0A7R9ULB4-F1
#
_cell.length_a   1.000
_cell.length_b   1.000
_cell.length_c   1.000
_cell.angle_alpha   90.00
_cell.angle_beta   90.00
_cell.angle_gamma   90.00
#
_symmetry.space_group_name_H-M   'P 1'
#
loop_
_entity.id
_entity.type
_entity.pdbx_description
1 polymer ?
#
loop_
_entity_poly.entity_id
_entity_poly.type
_entity_poly.pdbx_seq_one_letter_code
_entity_poly.pdbx_strand_id
1 'polypeptide(L)'
;AVDGDDLIAEGIMRAASEVGFFTLVNHGIDSAEIERAFGASMRFFAQPKEVKEAQAPWQRDKNSGYEHFAQVRPSTGLADQKESLQITAREGAMASGWPPLDGFEAAATALLA
;
A
#
# COMPACT_ATOMS: atom_id res chain seq x y z
N ALA A 1 -30.84 -6.84 -23.48
CA ALA A 1 -30.29 -5.68 -22.74
C ALA A 1 -28.81 -5.92 -22.63
N VAL A 2 -27.97 -4.89 -22.78
CA VAL A 2 -26.53 -5.04 -22.53
C VAL A 2 -26.37 -5.22 -21.02
N ASP A 3 -25.56 -6.18 -20.60
CA ASP A 3 -25.31 -6.44 -19.19
C ASP A 3 -24.61 -5.22 -18.55
N GLY A 4 -24.94 -4.90 -17.30
CA GLY A 4 -24.27 -3.83 -16.57
C GLY A 4 -22.78 -4.11 -16.38
N ASP A 5 -22.43 -5.38 -16.18
CA ASP A 5 -21.04 -5.81 -16.02
C ASP A 5 -20.24 -5.64 -17.32
N ASP A 6 -20.85 -5.90 -18.48
CA ASP A 6 -20.22 -5.71 -19.79
C ASP A 6 -19.87 -4.23 -20.02
N LEU A 7 -20.75 -3.31 -19.62
CA LEU A 7 -20.51 -1.87 -19.73
C LEU A 7 -19.37 -1.40 -18.81
N ILE A 8 -19.28 -1.95 -17.60
CA ILE A 8 -18.19 -1.66 -16.66
C ILE A 8 -16.87 -2.20 -17.23
N ALA A 9 -16.86 -3.43 -17.73
CA ALA A 9 -15.69 -4.04 -18.34
C ALA A 9 -15.19 -3.25 -19.54
N GLU A 10 -16.09 -2.84 -20.45
CA GLU A 10 -15.74 -2.00 -21.60
C GLU A 10 -15.16 -0.64 -21.15
N GLY A 11 -15.77 -0.01 -20.14
CA GLY A 11 -15.30 1.26 -19.59
C GLY A 11 -13.89 1.17 -19.00
N ILE A 12 -13.62 0.12 -18.21
CA ILE A 12 -12.29 -0.15 -17.65
C ILE A 12 -11.28 -0.41 -18.77
N MET A 13 -11.63 -1.26 -19.74
CA MET A 13 -10.75 -1.59 -20.86
C MET A 13 -10.37 -0.36 -21.68
N ARG A 14 -11.34 0.49 -22.00
CA ARG A 14 -11.11 1.72 -22.76
C ARG A 14 -10.23 2.70 -21.98
N ALA A 15 -10.52 2.93 -20.70
CA ALA A 15 -9.71 3.84 -19.89
C ALA A 15 -8.27 3.34 -19.72
N ALA A 16 -8.08 2.03 -19.55
CA ALA A 16 -6.77 1.40 -19.46
C ALA A 16 -5.98 1.48 -20.78
N SER A 17 -6.63 1.28 -21.94
CA SER A 17 -5.95 1.27 -23.23
C SER A 17 -5.68 2.65 -23.82
N GLU A 18 -6.56 3.63 -23.56
CA GLU A 18 -6.45 4.96 -24.16
C GLU A 18 -5.75 5.97 -23.25
N VAL A 19 -5.97 5.89 -21.93
CA VAL A 19 -5.44 6.84 -20.94
C VAL A 19 -4.37 6.22 -20.06
N GLY A 20 -4.51 4.93 -19.72
CA GLY A 20 -3.61 4.21 -18.82
C GLY A 20 -3.88 4.44 -17.34
N PHE A 21 -4.96 5.16 -16.99
CA PHE A 21 -5.37 5.40 -15.60
C PHE A 21 -6.88 5.68 -15.50
N PHE A 22 -7.48 5.32 -14.37
CA PHE A 22 -8.88 5.62 -14.04
C PHE A 22 -9.09 5.66 -12.53
N THR A 23 -10.19 6.26 -12.09
CA THR A 23 -10.63 6.26 -10.69
C THR A 23 -11.85 5.37 -10.55
N LEU A 24 -11.83 4.49 -9.55
CA LEU A 24 -13.01 3.71 -9.16
C LEU A 24 -13.77 4.45 -8.05
N VAL A 25 -15.09 4.50 -8.19
CA VAL A 25 -16.01 4.97 -7.14
C VAL A 25 -16.95 3.82 -6.78
N ASN A 26 -17.58 3.90 -5.62
CA ASN A 26 -18.46 2.83 -5.11
C ASN A 26 -17.77 1.46 -5.02
N HIS A 27 -16.47 1.45 -4.70
CA HIS A 27 -15.64 0.24 -4.59
C HIS A 27 -15.93 -0.62 -3.34
N GLY A 28 -16.91 -0.23 -2.50
CA GLY A 28 -17.35 -1.00 -1.33
C GLY A 28 -16.50 -0.85 -0.07
N ILE A 29 -15.24 -0.41 -0.18
CA ILE A 29 -14.38 -0.09 0.96
C ILE A 29 -14.95 1.11 1.74
N ASP A 30 -15.15 0.96 3.05
CA ASP A 30 -15.64 2.02 3.92
C ASP A 30 -14.58 3.14 4.04
N SER A 31 -15.00 4.40 3.87
CA SER A 31 -14.12 5.55 4.08
C SER A 31 -13.50 5.55 5.47
N ALA A 32 -14.21 5.07 6.50
CA ALA A 32 -13.66 4.98 7.85
C ALA A 32 -12.50 3.97 7.96
N GLU A 33 -12.47 2.91 7.13
CA GLU A 33 -11.34 1.96 7.06
C GLU A 33 -10.12 2.61 6.41
N ILE A 34 -10.34 3.33 5.31
CA ILE A 34 -9.31 4.10 4.62
C ILE A 34 -8.68 5.11 5.58
N GLU A 35 -9.48 5.92 6.28
CA GLU A 35 -9.00 6.90 7.25
C GLU A 35 -8.24 6.25 8.42
N ARG A 36 -8.68 5.09 8.93
CA ARG A 36 -7.95 4.34 9.95
C ARG A 36 -6.58 3.89 9.46
N ALA A 37 -6.49 3.40 8.23
CA ALA A 37 -5.22 2.98 7.63
C ALA A 37 -4.27 4.16 7.38
N PHE A 38 -4.77 5.29 6.87
CA PHE A 38 -3.99 6.53 6.75
C PHE A 38 -3.50 7.01 8.12
N GLY A 39 -4.36 7.01 9.13
CA GLY A 39 -3.98 7.38 10.49
C GLY A 39 -2.90 6.45 11.08
N ALA A 40 -3.00 5.13 10.86
CA ALA A 40 -1.97 4.17 11.28
C ALA A 40 -0.64 4.42 10.55
N SER A 41 -0.68 4.64 9.24
CA SER A 41 0.47 5.01 8.41
C SER A 41 1.15 6.29 8.91
N MET A 42 0.39 7.36 9.15
CA MET A 42 0.90 8.62 9.69
C MET A 42 1.60 8.43 11.04
N ARG A 43 1.01 7.66 11.97
CA ARG A 43 1.64 7.36 13.26
C ARG A 43 2.95 6.59 13.10
N PHE A 44 3.00 5.64 12.17
CA PHE A 44 4.22 4.90 11.88
C PHE A 44 5.33 5.80 11.34
N PHE A 45 5.05 6.58 10.29
CA PHE A 45 6.06 7.40 9.62
C PHE A 45 6.51 8.62 10.42
N ALA A 46 5.70 9.09 11.39
CA ALA A 46 6.09 10.15 12.32
C ALA A 46 7.20 9.73 13.31
N GLN A 47 7.49 8.43 13.44
CA GLN A 47 8.58 7.95 14.30
C GLN A 47 9.97 8.25 13.71
N PRO A 48 11.02 8.32 14.55
CA PRO A 48 12.40 8.36 14.09
C PRO A 48 12.73 7.20 13.15
N LYS A 49 13.62 7.42 12.19
CA LYS A 49 14.00 6.43 11.17
C LYS A 49 14.45 5.11 11.80
N GLU A 50 15.29 5.17 12.82
CA GLU A 50 15.91 4.01 13.47
C GLU A 50 14.86 3.14 14.17
N VAL A 51 13.79 3.77 14.68
CA VAL A 51 12.65 3.07 15.27
C VAL A 51 11.86 2.33 14.20
N LYS A 52 11.62 2.96 13.04
CA LYS A 52 10.91 2.34 11.90
C LYS A 52 11.70 1.14 11.35
N GLU A 53 13.02 1.29 11.19
CA GLU A 53 13.92 0.21 10.76
C GLU A 53 13.92 -0.98 11.72
N ALA A 54 13.90 -0.72 13.04
CA ALA A 54 13.86 -1.78 14.05
C ALA A 54 12.49 -2.48 14.14
N GLN A 55 11.39 -1.74 14.01
CA GLN A 55 10.03 -2.28 14.10
C GLN A 55 9.62 -3.10 12.89
N ALA A 56 10.04 -2.68 11.69
CA ALA A 56 9.65 -3.30 10.43
C ALA A 56 10.86 -3.45 9.51
N PRO A 57 11.85 -4.30 9.84
CA PRO A 57 13.05 -4.45 9.02
C PRO A 57 12.70 -4.95 7.62
N TRP A 58 13.37 -4.39 6.61
CA TRP A 58 13.24 -4.84 5.22
C TRP A 58 13.65 -6.31 5.07
N GLN A 59 12.72 -7.12 4.58
CA GLN A 59 12.90 -8.55 4.35
C GLN A 59 12.74 -8.83 2.86
N ARG A 60 13.87 -8.87 2.14
CA ARG A 60 13.91 -9.00 0.68
C ARG A 60 13.23 -10.28 0.16
N ASP A 61 13.36 -11.39 0.87
CA ASP A 61 12.73 -12.68 0.56
C ASP A 61 11.21 -12.69 0.77
N LYS A 62 10.72 -11.79 1.62
CA LYS A 62 9.29 -11.62 1.90
C LYS A 62 8.67 -10.44 1.16
N ASN A 63 9.50 -9.57 0.58
CA ASN A 63 9.10 -8.34 -0.07
C ASN A 63 8.22 -7.50 0.87
N SER A 64 8.69 -7.29 2.10
CA SER A 64 7.93 -6.65 3.18
C SER A 64 8.85 -5.90 4.12
N GLY A 65 8.33 -4.85 4.77
CA GLY A 65 9.07 -4.02 5.71
C GLY A 65 9.34 -2.61 5.20
N TYR A 66 10.10 -1.86 6.00
CA TYR A 66 10.37 -0.45 5.82
C TYR A 66 11.62 -0.20 4.96
N GLU A 67 11.53 0.76 4.05
CA GLU A 67 12.61 1.23 3.19
C GLU A 67 12.70 2.77 3.20
N HIS A 68 13.89 3.31 3.04
CA HIS A 68 14.14 4.77 2.98
C HIS A 68 15.14 5.09 1.85
N PHE A 69 14.72 5.91 0.87
CA PHE A 69 15.53 6.27 -0.31
C PHE A 69 16.12 5.08 -1.09
N ALA A 70 15.42 3.94 -1.10
CA ALA A 70 15.91 2.71 -1.73
C ALA A 70 15.66 2.64 -3.25
N GLN A 71 14.70 3.41 -3.77
CA GLN A 71 14.27 3.31 -5.17
C GLN A 71 14.92 4.38 -6.04
N VAL A 72 15.86 3.95 -6.89
CA VAL A 72 16.58 4.80 -7.83
C VAL A 72 15.90 4.79 -9.20
N ARG A 73 15.58 5.96 -9.75
CA ARG A 73 14.98 6.07 -11.08
C ARG A 73 16.01 5.79 -12.18
N PRO A 74 15.77 4.82 -13.07
CA PRO A 74 16.70 4.55 -14.18
C PRO A 74 16.93 5.74 -15.11
N SER A 75 15.93 6.62 -15.27
CA SER A 75 16.00 7.78 -16.17
C SER A 75 16.86 8.93 -15.66
N THR A 76 17.05 9.05 -14.35
CA THR A 76 17.77 10.18 -13.72
C THR A 76 18.96 9.75 -12.87
N GLY A 77 19.01 8.48 -12.45
CA GLY A 77 19.99 7.98 -11.48
C GLY A 77 19.77 8.50 -10.06
N LEU A 78 18.69 9.25 -9.80
CA LEU A 78 18.38 9.80 -8.48
C LEU A 78 17.41 8.89 -7.72
N ALA A 79 17.59 8.82 -6.40
CA ALA A 79 16.64 8.18 -5.51
C ALA A 79 15.35 9.01 -5.43
N ASP A 80 14.20 8.33 -5.43
CA ASP A 80 12.95 8.97 -5.05
C ASP A 80 13.06 9.46 -3.60
N GLN A 81 12.69 10.73 -3.37
CA GLN A 81 12.65 11.32 -2.03
C GLN A 81 11.44 10.79 -1.24
N LYS A 82 11.49 9.50 -0.90
CA LYS A 82 10.43 8.81 -0.18
C LYS A 82 10.97 7.78 0.80
N GLU A 83 10.10 7.49 1.75
CA GLU A 83 10.14 6.29 2.56
C GLU A 83 8.89 5.46 2.29
N SER A 84 8.97 4.16 2.53
CA SER A 84 7.86 3.24 2.30
C SER A 84 7.85 2.12 3.34
N LEU A 85 6.66 1.61 3.64
CA LEU A 85 6.45 0.39 4.40
C LEU A 85 5.64 -0.54 3.52
N GLN A 86 6.22 -1.66 3.15
CA GLN A 86 5.56 -2.64 2.33
C GLN A 86 4.89 -3.71 3.20
N ILE A 87 3.58 -3.84 3.03
CA ILE A 87 2.75 -4.84 3.71
C ILE A 87 2.36 -5.89 2.68
N THR A 88 2.71 -7.14 2.94
CA THR A 88 2.48 -8.24 2.01
C THR A 88 1.44 -9.20 2.58
N ALA A 89 0.34 -9.39 1.85
CA ALA A 89 -0.81 -10.21 2.28
C ALA A 89 -0.51 -11.72 2.35
N ARG A 90 0.59 -12.18 1.75
CA ARG A 90 1.00 -13.60 1.83
C ARG A 90 1.21 -13.99 3.30
N GLU A 91 0.64 -15.13 3.68
CA GLU A 91 0.78 -15.70 5.02
C GLU A 91 2.25 -15.74 5.48
N GLY A 92 2.50 -15.30 6.71
CA GLY A 92 3.83 -15.26 7.32
C GLY A 92 4.76 -14.16 6.80
N ALA A 93 4.40 -13.40 5.75
CA ALA A 93 5.25 -12.34 5.22
C ALA A 93 5.47 -11.21 6.25
N MET A 94 4.46 -10.94 7.08
CA MET A 94 4.51 -9.90 8.12
C MET A 94 4.83 -10.42 9.54
N ALA A 95 5.07 -11.74 9.72
CA ALA A 95 5.17 -12.37 11.04
C ALA A 95 6.19 -11.73 12.01
N SER A 96 7.22 -11.07 11.49
CA SER A 96 8.25 -10.36 12.25
C SER A 96 8.41 -8.90 11.83
N GLY A 97 7.43 -8.35 11.10
CA GLY A 97 7.53 -7.04 10.46
C GLY A 97 6.32 -6.13 10.69
N TRP A 98 5.37 -6.52 11.54
CA TRP A 98 4.29 -5.66 11.95
C TRP A 98 4.79 -4.57 12.91
N PRO A 99 4.54 -3.28 12.61
CA PRO A 99 4.78 -2.22 13.58
C PRO A 99 4.00 -2.47 14.87
N PRO A 100 4.64 -2.44 16.05
CA PRO A 100 4.01 -2.66 17.35
C PRO A 100 3.26 -1.39 17.82
N LEU A 101 2.50 -0.78 16.92
CA LEU A 101 1.64 0.37 17.19
C LEU A 101 0.21 -0.11 17.38
N ASP A 102 -0.48 0.47 18.37
CA ASP A 102 -1.85 0.09 18.68
C ASP A 102 -2.76 0.22 17.45
N GLY A 103 -3.49 -0.85 17.18
CA GLY A 103 -4.40 -1.01 16.05
C GLY A 103 -3.75 -1.02 14.66
N PHE A 104 -2.42 -1.04 14.51
CA PHE A 104 -1.77 -0.93 13.20
C PHE A 104 -2.08 -2.13 12.29
N GLU A 105 -1.83 -3.35 12.77
CA GLU A 105 -2.06 -4.57 11.99
C GLU A 105 -3.54 -4.70 11.59
N ALA A 106 -4.46 -4.40 12.50
CA ALA A 106 -5.89 -4.43 12.23
C ALA A 106 -6.29 -3.40 11.15
N ALA A 107 -5.79 -2.16 11.24
CA ALA A 107 -6.07 -1.11 10.25
C ALA A 107 -5.49 -1.44 8.87
N ALA A 108 -4.28 -2.01 8.81
CA ALA A 108 -3.66 -2.41 7.55
C ALA A 108 -4.37 -3.61 6.90
N THR A 109 -4.73 -4.62 7.71
CA THR A 109 -5.34 -5.86 7.22
C THR A 109 -6.76 -5.64 6.69
N ALA A 110 -7.48 -4.65 7.22
CA ALA A 110 -8.80 -4.26 6.72
C ALA A 110 -8.80 -3.88 5.22
N LEU A 111 -7.65 -3.46 4.67
CA LEU A 111 -7.50 -3.10 3.25
C LEU A 111 -6.88 -4.20 2.37
N LEU A 112 -6.61 -5.38 2.93
CA LEU A 112 -6.03 -6.52 2.20
C LEU A 112 -7.07 -7.57 1.76
N ALA A 113 -8.35 -7.32 2.03
CA ALA A 113 -9.46 -8.23 1.76
C ALA A 113 -9.83 -8.32 0.27
#